data_AF-A0AAP2UBU7-F1
#
_entry.id   AF-A0AAP2UBU7-F1
#
_cell.length_a   1.000
_cell.length_b   1.000
_cell.length_c   1.000
_cell.angle_alpha   90.00
_cell.angle_beta   90.00
_cell.angle_gamma   90.00
#
_symmetry.space_group_name_H-M   'P 1'
#
loop_
_entity.id
_entity.type
_entity.pdbx_description
1 polymer ?
#
loop_
_entity_poly.entity_id
_entity_poly.type
_entity_poly.pdbx_seq_one_letter_code
_entity_poly.pdbx_strand_id
1 'polypeptide(L)'
;MTKTEQVEVVREKINFEKEFLDYQIKLVKEAEKELENCSYEDIQEKRSILGMRRTAASSQYMCLCGVLELSYELDLISKDEYKNVREQAFNKTFR
;
A
#
# COMPACT_ATOMS: atom_id res chain seq x y z
N MET A 1 -5.59 -27.54 7.86
CA MET A 1 -4.68 -26.66 7.12
C MET A 1 -3.27 -26.88 7.63
N THR A 2 -2.34 -27.21 6.74
CA THR A 2 -0.92 -27.45 7.06
C THR A 2 -0.13 -26.14 7.12
N LYS A 3 1.07 -26.17 7.70
CA LYS A 3 1.95 -24.99 7.72
C LYS A 3 2.32 -24.53 6.30
N THR A 4 2.50 -25.46 5.37
CA THR A 4 2.77 -25.14 3.96
C THR A 4 1.60 -24.39 3.32
N GLU A 5 0.37 -24.87 3.52
CA GLU A 5 -0.84 -24.19 3.02
C GLU A 5 -0.98 -22.79 3.63
N GLN A 6 -0.67 -22.61 4.92
CA GLN A 6 -0.67 -21.29 5.56
C GLN A 6 0.35 -20.33 4.94
N VAL A 7 1.56 -20.81 4.66
CA VAL A 7 2.61 -20.00 4.01
C VAL A 7 2.19 -19.58 2.61
N GLU A 8 1.55 -20.46 1.84
CA GLU A 8 1.04 -20.14 0.51
C GLU A 8 -0.05 -19.06 0.57
N VAL A 9 -1.07 -19.24 1.42
CA VAL A 9 -2.15 -18.25 1.61
C VAL A 9 -1.62 -16.90 2.06
N VAL A 10 -0.64 -16.87 2.98
CA VAL A 10 -0.02 -15.63 3.44
C VAL A 10 0.73 -14.94 2.31
N ARG A 11 1.48 -15.68 1.49
CA ARG A 11 2.21 -15.09 0.34
C ARG A 11 1.25 -14.50 -0.69
N GLU A 12 0.16 -15.19 -1.01
CA GLU A 12 -0.90 -14.66 -1.87
C GLU A 12 -1.48 -13.37 -1.29
N LYS A 13 -1.75 -13.35 0.02
CA LYS A 13 -2.29 -12.17 0.69
C LYS A 13 -1.31 -10.99 0.66
N ILE A 14 -0.03 -11.23 0.97
CA ILE A 14 1.01 -10.20 0.90
C ILE A 14 1.12 -9.63 -0.52
N ASN A 15 1.11 -10.50 -1.55
CA ASN A 15 1.16 -10.06 -2.94
C ASN A 15 -0.06 -9.22 -3.32
N PHE A 16 -1.27 -9.66 -2.95
CA PHE A 16 -2.49 -8.88 -3.17
C PHE A 16 -2.42 -7.49 -2.53
N GLU A 17 -2.03 -7.41 -1.26
CA GLU A 17 -1.94 -6.12 -0.55
C GLU A 17 -0.88 -5.19 -1.15
N LYS A 18 0.23 -5.75 -1.66
CA LYS A 18 1.28 -5.00 -2.40
C LYS A 18 0.76 -4.45 -3.73
N GLU A 19 0.11 -5.29 -4.53
CA GLU A 19 -0.45 -4.87 -5.82
C GLU A 19 -1.53 -3.82 -5.62
N PHE A 20 -2.36 -3.97 -4.59
CA PHE A 20 -3.38 -2.98 -4.28
C PHE A 20 -2.78 -1.66 -3.77
N LEU A 21 -1.67 -1.71 -3.01
CA LEU A 21 -0.91 -0.52 -2.66
C LEU A 21 -0.34 0.18 -3.90
N ASP A 22 0.27 -0.56 -4.82
CA ASP A 22 0.79 -0.02 -6.09
C ASP A 22 -0.34 0.65 -6.91
N TYR A 23 -1.54 0.07 -6.91
CA TYR A 23 -2.72 0.68 -7.52
C TYR A 23 -3.13 2.00 -6.83
N GLN A 24 -3.18 2.06 -5.50
CA GLN A 24 -3.50 3.30 -4.78
C GLN A 24 -2.45 4.40 -5.06
N ILE A 25 -1.17 4.05 -5.11
CA ILE A 25 -0.09 5.00 -5.44
C ILE A 25 -0.25 5.52 -6.87
N LYS A 26 -0.65 4.67 -7.82
CA LYS A 26 -0.96 5.12 -9.18
C LYS A 26 -2.07 6.18 -9.17
N LEU A 27 -3.15 5.97 -8.42
CA LEU A 27 -4.24 6.94 -8.30
C LEU A 27 -3.80 8.26 -7.64
N VAL A 28 -2.87 8.21 -6.68
CA VAL A 28 -2.27 9.42 -6.10
C VAL A 28 -1.54 10.21 -7.19
N LYS A 29 -0.68 9.56 -7.98
CA LYS A 29 0.06 10.20 -9.07
C LYS A 29 -0.84 10.77 -10.15
N GLU A 30 -1.96 10.12 -10.45
CA GLU A 30 -2.98 10.63 -11.37
C GLU A 30 -3.64 11.89 -10.80
N ALA A 31 -4.03 11.87 -9.51
CA ALA A 31 -4.62 13.04 -8.86
C ALA A 31 -3.63 14.22 -8.73
N GLU A 32 -2.33 13.97 -8.55
CA GLU A 32 -1.28 15.00 -8.57
C GLU A 32 -1.22 15.68 -9.93
N LYS A 33 -1.21 14.91 -11.03
CA LYS A 33 -1.25 15.45 -12.39
C LYS A 33 -2.54 16.21 -12.68
N GLU A 34 -3.68 15.72 -12.22
CA GLU A 34 -4.94 16.45 -12.38
C GLU A 34 -4.93 17.79 -11.66
N LEU A 35 -4.35 17.85 -10.45
CA LEU A 35 -4.20 19.09 -9.70
C LEU A 35 -3.22 20.06 -10.37
N GLU A 36 -2.12 19.57 -10.93
CA GLU A 36 -1.15 20.41 -11.66
C GLU A 36 -1.77 21.05 -12.92
N ASN A 37 -2.72 20.36 -13.56
CA ASN A 37 -3.33 20.80 -14.81
C ASN A 37 -4.73 21.44 -14.63
N CYS A 38 -5.20 21.64 -13.39
CA CYS A 38 -6.54 22.16 -13.17
C CYS A 38 -6.62 23.68 -13.30
N SER A 39 -7.85 24.17 -13.50
CA SER A 39 -8.17 25.60 -13.42
C SER A 39 -8.05 26.11 -11.97
N TYR A 40 -8.04 27.43 -11.80
CA TYR A 40 -8.07 28.02 -10.46
C TYR A 40 -9.40 27.72 -9.74
N GLU A 41 -10.49 27.67 -10.49
CA GLU A 41 -11.83 27.37 -10.00
C GLU A 41 -11.93 25.96 -9.38
N ASP A 42 -11.24 24.98 -9.98
CA ASP A 42 -11.32 23.56 -9.57
C ASP A 42 -10.26 23.16 -8.53
N ILE A 43 -9.32 24.05 -8.20
CA ILE A 43 -8.13 23.71 -7.41
C ILE A 43 -8.46 23.14 -6.03
N GLN A 44 -9.53 23.62 -5.39
CA GLN A 44 -9.93 23.14 -4.06
C GLN A 44 -10.50 21.72 -4.11
N GLU A 45 -11.32 21.43 -5.12
CA GLU A 45 -11.84 20.09 -5.34
C GLU A 45 -10.71 19.10 -5.61
N LYS A 46 -9.78 19.45 -6.52
CA LYS A 46 -8.64 18.59 -6.86
C LYS A 46 -7.70 18.37 -5.67
N ARG A 47 -7.48 19.36 -4.81
CA ARG A 47 -6.75 19.19 -3.54
C ARG A 47 -7.44 18.22 -2.60
N SER A 48 -8.76 18.31 -2.47
CA SER A 48 -9.55 17.39 -1.64
C SER A 48 -9.43 15.95 -2.15
N ILE A 49 -9.56 15.76 -3.48
CA ILE A 49 -9.39 14.45 -4.13
C ILE A 49 -8.00 13.89 -3.86
N LEU A 50 -6.94 14.68 -4.08
CA LEU A 50 -5.57 14.26 -3.79
C LEU A 50 -5.39 13.86 -2.32
N GLY A 51 -5.97 14.62 -1.39
CA GLY A 51 -5.98 14.30 0.04
C GLY A 51 -6.64 12.94 0.30
N MET A 52 -7.82 12.69 -0.25
CA MET A 52 -8.51 11.40 -0.13
C MET A 52 -7.68 10.24 -0.71
N ARG A 53 -7.02 10.43 -1.86
CA ARG A 53 -6.16 9.39 -2.46
C ARG A 53 -4.93 9.09 -1.61
N ARG A 54 -4.28 10.11 -1.05
CA ARG A 54 -3.13 9.93 -0.13
C ARG A 54 -3.53 9.19 1.15
N THR A 55 -4.71 9.49 1.69
CA THR A 55 -5.28 8.75 2.83
C THR A 55 -5.53 7.30 2.46
N ALA A 56 -6.12 7.02 1.29
CA ALA A 56 -6.36 5.65 0.82
C ALA A 56 -5.05 4.85 0.66
N ALA A 57 -4.02 5.44 0.05
CA ALA A 57 -2.70 4.81 -0.07
C ALA A 57 -2.06 4.54 1.31
N SER A 58 -2.19 5.48 2.25
CA SER A 58 -1.68 5.32 3.62
C SER A 58 -2.40 4.20 4.37
N SER A 59 -3.73 4.14 4.27
CA SER A 59 -4.53 3.06 4.85
C SER A 59 -4.15 1.70 4.27
N GLN A 60 -3.94 1.64 2.95
CA GLN A 60 -3.53 0.41 2.28
C GLN A 60 -2.13 -0.05 2.71
N TYR A 61 -1.18 0.88 2.89
CA TYR A 61 0.12 0.58 3.47
C TYR A 61 0.00 0.00 4.89
N MET A 62 -0.90 0.53 5.71
CA MET A 62 -1.16 0.00 7.07
C MET A 62 -1.75 -1.41 7.03
N CYS A 63 -2.66 -1.70 6.10
CA CYS A 63 -3.18 -3.06 5.89
C CYS A 63 -2.07 -4.06 5.55
N LEU A 64 -1.19 -3.71 4.61
CA LEU A 64 -0.02 -4.53 4.28
C LEU A 64 0.89 -4.74 5.50
N CYS A 65 1.16 -3.69 6.29
CA CYS A 65 1.94 -3.82 7.52
C CYS A 65 1.30 -4.78 8.51
N GLY A 66 -0.02 -4.73 8.70
CA GLY A 66 -0.74 -5.65 9.59
C GLY A 66 -0.63 -7.11 9.13
N VAL A 67 -0.74 -7.36 7.82
CA VAL A 67 -0.54 -8.70 7.26
C VAL A 67 0.91 -9.18 7.50
N LEU A 68 1.90 -8.33 7.27
CA LEU A 68 3.31 -8.67 7.48
C LEU A 68 3.63 -8.96 8.95
N GLU A 69 3.13 -8.14 9.88
CA GLU A 69 3.35 -8.32 11.31
C GLU A 69 2.79 -9.66 11.78
N LEU A 70 1.51 -9.94 11.47
CA LEU A 70 0.86 -11.21 11.84
C LEU A 70 1.57 -12.41 11.21
N SER A 71 1.98 -12.29 9.95
CA SER A 71 2.67 -13.38 9.25
C SER A 71 4.05 -13.67 9.86
N TYR A 72 4.73 -12.63 10.34
CA TYR A 72 6.02 -12.76 11.01
C TYR A 72 5.86 -13.36 12.41
N GLU A 73 4.91 -12.89 13.20
CA GLU A 73 4.61 -13.42 14.54
C GLU A 73 4.21 -14.90 14.53
N LEU A 74 3.59 -15.36 13.43
CA LEU A 74 3.19 -16.76 13.24
C LEU A 74 4.29 -17.65 12.61
N ASP A 75 5.51 -17.15 12.45
CA ASP A 75 6.62 -17.85 11.79
C ASP A 75 6.26 -18.37 10.38
N LEU A 76 5.47 -17.59 9.63
CA LEU A 76 5.05 -17.89 8.25
C LEU A 76 5.93 -17.18 7.20
N ILE A 77 6.58 -16.08 7.58
CA ILE A 77 7.58 -15.38 6.77
C ILE A 77 8.86 -15.16 7.56
N SER A 78 9.99 -14.99 6.86
CA SER A 78 11.26 -14.68 7.51
C SER A 78 11.34 -13.22 7.95
N LYS A 79 12.22 -12.94 8.92
CA LYS A 79 12.52 -11.56 9.36
C LYS A 79 13.02 -10.67 8.21
N ASP A 80 13.80 -11.22 7.31
CA ASP A 80 14.36 -10.48 6.17
C ASP A 80 13.27 -10.16 5.14
N GLU A 81 12.38 -11.12 4.87
CA GLU A 81 11.20 -10.90 4.02
C GLU A 81 10.29 -9.82 4.60
N TYR A 82 9.98 -9.89 5.90
CA TYR A 82 9.22 -8.86 6.62
C TYR A 82 9.83 -7.46 6.43
N LYS A 83 11.13 -7.32 6.70
CA LYS A 83 11.84 -6.03 6.60
C LYS A 83 11.84 -5.50 5.18
N ASN A 84 12.21 -6.35 4.22
CA ASN A 84 12.35 -5.97 2.81
C ASN A 84 11.02 -5.49 2.24
N VAL A 85 9.92 -6.22 2.47
CA VAL A 85 8.61 -5.83 1.95
C VAL A 85 8.13 -4.55 2.61
N ARG A 86 8.28 -4.42 3.93
CA ARG A 86 7.86 -3.23 4.67
C ARG A 86 8.61 -1.97 4.23
N GLU A 87 9.94 -2.06 4.07
CA GLU A 87 10.77 -0.93 3.63
C GLU A 87 10.45 -0.51 2.20
N GLN A 88 10.27 -1.47 1.28
CA GLN A 88 9.87 -1.18 -0.09
C GLN A 88 8.50 -0.49 -0.14
N ALA A 89 7.52 -1.00 0.62
CA ALA A 89 6.19 -0.40 0.70
C ALA A 89 6.25 1.03 1.25
N PHE A 90 6.99 1.25 2.34
CA PHE A 90 7.15 2.57 2.94
C PHE A 90 7.74 3.58 1.95
N ASN A 91 8.84 3.20 1.28
CA ASN A 91 9.50 4.05 0.30
C ASN A 91 8.58 4.40 -0.86
N LYS A 92 7.74 3.47 -1.34
CA LYS A 92 6.80 3.75 -2.43
C LYS A 92 5.64 4.67 -2.03
N THR A 93 5.20 4.62 -0.77
CA THR A 93 4.02 5.36 -0.29
C THR A 93 4.35 6.79 0.14
N PHE A 94 5.51 7.00 0.76
CA PHE A 94 5.82 8.27 1.45
C PHE A 94 7.06 9.00 0.91
N ARG A 95 7.80 8.43 -0.04
CA ARG A 95 8.88 9.10 -0.77
C ARG A 95 8.53 9.25 -2.23
#